data_AF-A0A7R9HS14-F1
#
_entry.id   AF-A0A7R9HS14-F1
#
_cell.length_a   1.000
_cell.length_b   1.000
_cell.length_c   1.000
_cell.angle_alpha   90.00
_cell.angle_beta   90.00
_cell.angle_gamma   90.00
#
_symmetry.space_group_name_H-M   'P 1'
#
loop_
_entity.id
_entity.type
_entity.pdbx_description
1 polymer ?
#
loop_
_entity_poly.entity_id
_entity_poly.type
_entity_poly.pdbx_seq_one_letter_code
_entity_poly.pdbx_strand_id
1 'polypeptide(L)'
;MDTEVVDGSTDDGDVLAVEEEAIRILLMTANFQSNPVAFINLTRATLDMNSSINIYMFHGGTTFGFMNGTIKKAQTPTWRFHPSSYDFDAPLSEAGDYTEKYYATADLVKRYLAVQTRLPELPAQSVKEAYPAILVTEQLAFNRLMDLVVCPIN
;
A
#
# COMPACT_ATOMS: atom_id res chain seq x y z
N MET A 1 33.77 7.15 50.53
CA MET A 1 32.93 6.21 49.79
C MET A 1 32.91 6.72 48.38
N ASP A 2 33.89 6.24 47.65
CA ASP A 2 34.23 6.63 46.29
C ASP A 2 33.15 6.15 45.33
N THR A 3 32.64 7.04 44.49
CA THR A 3 31.81 6.69 43.35
C THR A 3 32.73 6.46 42.17
N GLU A 4 32.91 5.19 41.79
CA GLU A 4 33.58 4.78 40.57
C GLU A 4 32.82 5.30 39.34
N VAL A 5 33.55 5.95 38.46
CA VAL A 5 33.13 6.28 37.09
C VAL A 5 33.30 5.01 36.27
N VAL A 6 32.18 4.40 35.88
CA VAL A 6 32.18 3.30 34.91
C VAL A 6 32.42 3.91 33.52
N ASP A 7 33.65 3.75 33.04
CA ASP A 7 34.03 3.84 31.63
C ASP A 7 33.14 2.87 30.84
N GLY A 8 32.16 3.44 30.13
CA GLY A 8 31.34 2.75 29.16
C GLY A 8 31.93 2.92 27.76
N SER A 9 33.11 2.35 27.52
CA SER A 9 33.60 2.04 26.17
C SER A 9 32.73 0.96 25.56
N THR A 10 31.52 1.35 25.13
CA THR A 10 30.75 0.54 24.20
C THR A 10 31.31 0.84 22.82
N ASP A 11 31.88 -0.20 22.22
CA ASP A 11 32.41 -0.24 20.87
C ASP A 11 31.43 0.40 19.86
N ASP A 12 31.73 1.63 19.44
CA ASP A 12 30.97 2.36 18.41
C ASP A 12 30.95 1.59 17.06
N GLY A 13 31.77 0.56 16.91
CA GLY A 13 31.82 -0.31 15.73
C GLY A 13 30.59 -1.21 15.56
N ASP A 14 29.95 -1.63 16.65
CA ASP A 14 28.80 -2.54 16.59
C ASP A 14 27.48 -1.80 16.32
N VAL A 15 27.32 -0.56 16.80
CA VAL A 15 26.11 0.25 16.55
C VAL A 15 26.05 0.73 15.10
N LEU A 16 27.20 1.02 14.50
CA LEU A 16 27.30 1.41 13.09
C LEU A 16 27.05 0.24 12.12
N ALA A 17 27.36 -1.00 12.52
CA ALA A 17 27.06 -2.19 11.71
C ALA A 17 25.55 -2.47 11.64
N VAL A 18 24.80 -2.23 12.73
CA VAL A 18 23.33 -2.36 12.71
C VAL A 18 22.69 -1.24 11.89
N GLU A 19 23.28 -0.03 11.87
CA GLU A 19 22.81 1.04 10.99
C GLU A 19 23.13 0.78 9.50
N GLU A 20 24.29 0.21 9.16
CA GLU A 20 24.59 -0.17 7.77
C GLU A 20 23.67 -1.27 7.22
N GLU A 21 23.22 -2.21 8.06
CA GLU A 21 22.21 -3.21 7.66
C GLU A 21 20.79 -2.64 7.68
N ALA A 22 20.44 -1.74 8.61
CA ALA A 22 19.16 -1.05 8.63
C ALA A 22 18.96 -0.11 7.42
N ILE A 23 20.03 0.47 6.89
CA ILE A 23 20.02 1.31 5.68
C ILE A 23 19.67 0.50 4.41
N ARG A 24 19.83 -0.83 4.42
CA ARG A 24 19.46 -1.65 3.26
C ARG A 24 17.96 -1.91 3.11
N ILE A 25 17.16 -1.69 4.16
CA ILE A 25 15.70 -1.69 4.06
C ILE A 25 15.25 -0.23 4.13
N LEU A 26 15.65 0.55 3.12
CA LEU A 26 14.92 1.76 2.83
C LEU A 26 13.54 1.31 2.36
N LEU A 27 12.57 1.33 3.29
CA LEU A 27 11.15 1.42 2.98
C LEU A 27 10.97 2.74 2.24
N MET A 28 11.41 2.75 0.98
CA MET A 28 11.06 3.72 -0.03
C MET A 28 9.57 3.48 -0.18
N THR A 29 8.82 4.10 0.72
CA THR A 29 7.38 4.26 0.67
C THR A 29 7.23 5.06 -0.60
N ALA A 30 7.15 4.35 -1.73
CA ALA A 30 7.26 4.94 -3.05
C ALA A 30 6.16 5.97 -3.08
N ASN A 31 6.59 7.22 -2.94
CA ASN A 31 5.71 8.32 -2.66
C ASN A 31 4.59 8.27 -3.69
N PHE A 32 3.36 8.53 -3.23
CA PHE A 32 2.13 8.76 -3.99
C PHE A 32 2.35 9.74 -5.16
N GLN A 33 3.12 9.34 -6.14
CA GLN A 33 3.35 10.09 -7.35
C GLN A 33 2.41 9.45 -8.35
N SER A 34 1.35 10.20 -8.65
CA SER A 34 0.47 9.90 -9.76
C SER A 34 1.24 9.81 -11.09
N ASN A 35 2.45 10.37 -11.13
CA ASN A 35 3.33 10.32 -12.27
C ASN A 35 4.13 8.99 -12.31
N PRO A 36 3.92 8.14 -13.33
CA PRO A 36 4.62 6.86 -13.47
C PRO A 36 6.13 7.01 -13.70
N VAL A 37 6.58 8.08 -14.35
CA VAL A 37 8.01 8.32 -14.62
C VAL A 37 8.76 8.59 -13.32
N ALA A 38 8.17 9.42 -12.45
CA ALA A 38 8.79 9.81 -11.20
C ALA A 38 8.86 8.61 -10.22
N PHE A 39 7.80 7.79 -10.19
CA PHE A 39 7.79 6.50 -9.48
C PHE A 39 8.94 5.58 -9.93
N ILE A 40 9.10 5.35 -11.25
CA ILE A 40 10.14 4.44 -11.75
C ILE A 40 11.55 4.97 -11.52
N ASN A 41 11.77 6.28 -11.66
CA ASN A 41 13.07 6.88 -11.39
C ASN A 41 13.46 6.73 -9.91
N LEU A 42 12.49 6.89 -9.01
CA LEU A 42 12.68 6.67 -7.59
C LEU A 42 13.05 5.22 -7.29
N THR A 43 12.28 4.26 -7.83
CA THR A 43 12.57 2.82 -7.66
C THR A 43 13.94 2.46 -8.21
N ARG A 44 14.33 2.99 -9.37
CA ARG A 44 15.65 2.76 -9.95
C ARG A 44 16.76 3.25 -9.03
N ALA A 45 16.65 4.50 -8.55
CA ALA A 45 17.64 5.07 -7.64
C ALA A 45 17.83 4.22 -6.37
N THR A 46 16.74 3.66 -5.82
CA THR A 46 16.83 2.75 -4.67
C THR A 46 17.58 1.46 -5.00
N LEU A 47 17.27 0.85 -6.14
CA LEU A 47 17.91 -0.40 -6.56
C LEU A 47 19.39 -0.21 -6.92
N ASP A 48 19.76 0.95 -7.48
CA ASP A 48 21.15 1.31 -7.76
C ASP A 48 22.01 1.40 -6.48
N MET A 49 21.38 1.71 -5.33
CA MET A 49 22.04 1.71 -4.01
C MET A 49 22.15 0.32 -3.39
N ASN A 50 21.78 -0.74 -4.12
CA ASN A 50 21.75 -2.12 -3.62
C ASN A 50 20.83 -2.30 -2.38
N SER A 51 19.81 -1.45 -2.28
CA SER A 51 18.80 -1.50 -1.22
C SER A 51 17.64 -2.42 -1.61
N SER A 52 17.02 -3.04 -0.61
CA SER A 52 15.76 -3.77 -0.77
C SER A 52 14.59 -2.79 -0.82
N ILE A 53 13.55 -3.13 -1.59
CA ILE A 53 12.35 -2.31 -1.75
C ILE A 53 11.09 -3.07 -1.38
N ASN A 54 10.11 -2.35 -0.83
CA ASN A 54 8.73 -2.79 -0.70
C ASN A 54 7.82 -1.77 -1.38
N ILE A 55 7.05 -2.21 -2.38
CA ILE A 55 6.13 -1.33 -3.12
C ILE A 55 4.81 -1.29 -2.35
N TYR A 56 4.61 -0.21 -1.59
CA TYR A 56 3.38 0.04 -0.85
C TYR A 56 2.53 1.11 -1.58
N MET A 57 1.40 0.79 -2.21
CA MET A 57 0.80 -0.53 -2.42
C MET A 57 1.19 -1.09 -3.79
N PHE A 58 1.47 -2.39 -3.89
CA PHE A 58 1.60 -3.06 -5.19
C PHE A 58 0.23 -3.33 -5.82
N HIS A 59 -0.73 -3.69 -4.98
CA HIS A 59 -2.16 -3.79 -5.27
C HIS A 59 -2.91 -3.36 -4.01
N GLY A 60 -3.75 -2.33 -4.11
CA GLY A 60 -4.47 -1.83 -2.94
C GLY A 60 -5.86 -2.43 -2.76
N GLY A 61 -6.61 -2.60 -3.85
CA GLY A 61 -7.94 -3.24 -3.83
C GLY A 61 -9.05 -2.33 -3.30
N THR A 62 -9.96 -2.90 -2.49
CA THR A 62 -11.15 -2.21 -1.97
C THR A 62 -11.27 -2.39 -0.46
N THR A 63 -11.62 -1.33 0.24
CA THR A 63 -12.05 -1.40 1.63
C THR A 63 -13.57 -1.62 1.71
N PHE A 64 -13.97 -2.88 1.89
CA PHE A 64 -15.38 -3.29 1.89
C PHE A 64 -16.13 -2.89 3.16
N GLY A 65 -17.44 -2.66 3.01
CA GLY A 65 -18.34 -2.37 4.13
C GLY A 65 -17.91 -1.14 4.93
N PHE A 66 -17.88 -1.27 6.25
CA PHE A 66 -17.51 -0.20 7.19
C PHE A 66 -16.06 -0.32 7.69
N MET A 67 -15.19 -0.95 6.91
CA MET A 67 -13.78 -1.15 7.27
C MET A 67 -12.90 0.08 6.96
N ASN A 68 -13.48 1.17 6.45
CA ASN A 68 -12.74 2.33 5.99
C ASN A 68 -12.15 3.15 7.15
N GLY A 69 -10.90 3.58 6.95
CA GLY A 69 -10.18 4.38 7.92
C GLY A 69 -10.48 5.87 7.83
N THR A 70 -9.89 6.60 8.77
CA THR A 70 -9.87 8.06 8.80
C THR A 70 -8.50 8.54 9.25
N ILE A 71 -8.08 9.70 8.75
CA ILE A 71 -6.84 10.34 9.18
C ILE A 71 -7.14 11.75 9.71
N LYS A 72 -6.54 12.09 10.85
CA LYS A 72 -6.49 13.45 11.38
C LYS A 72 -5.05 13.91 11.35
N LYS A 73 -4.76 14.97 10.58
CA LYS A 73 -3.43 15.58 10.63
C LYS A 73 -3.33 16.45 11.87
N ALA A 74 -2.19 16.42 12.56
CA ALA A 74 -1.98 17.18 13.79
C ALA A 74 -2.22 18.69 13.60
N GLN A 75 -1.97 19.22 12.41
CA GLN A 75 -2.07 20.64 12.06
C GLN A 75 -3.44 21.05 11.51
N THR A 76 -4.39 20.12 11.34
CA THR A 76 -5.73 20.44 10.84
C THR A 76 -6.81 19.90 11.79
N PRO A 77 -7.82 20.70 12.16
CA PRO A 77 -8.86 20.25 13.09
C PRO A 77 -9.83 19.23 12.47
N THR A 78 -9.80 19.03 11.15
CA THR A 78 -10.74 18.20 10.41
C THR A 78 -10.26 16.76 10.22
N TRP A 79 -11.20 15.81 10.32
CA TRP A 79 -11.00 14.42 9.92
C TRP A 79 -11.13 14.28 8.40
N ARG A 80 -10.29 13.43 7.81
CA ARG A 80 -10.39 13.04 6.41
C ARG A 80 -10.70 11.56 6.34
N PHE A 81 -11.92 11.24 5.91
CA PHE A 81 -12.36 9.88 5.70
C PHE A 81 -11.75 9.33 4.41
N HIS A 82 -11.32 8.09 4.46
CA HIS A 82 -10.84 7.40 3.26
C HIS A 82 -12.04 6.86 2.48
N PRO A 83 -12.03 6.97 1.14
CA PRO A 83 -13.05 6.35 0.29
C PRO A 83 -12.94 4.82 0.37
N SER A 84 -13.97 4.12 -0.08
CA SER A 84 -13.95 2.65 -0.14
C SER A 84 -12.94 2.13 -1.18
N SER A 85 -12.76 2.83 -2.30
CA SER A 85 -11.70 2.49 -3.26
C SER A 85 -10.33 2.66 -2.60
N TYR A 86 -9.53 1.60 -2.67
CA TYR A 86 -8.15 1.58 -2.17
C TYR A 86 -7.15 1.35 -3.30
N ASP A 87 -7.50 1.74 -4.53
CA ASP A 87 -6.68 1.61 -5.75
C ASP A 87 -5.25 2.13 -5.59
N PHE A 88 -5.10 3.25 -4.87
CA PHE A 88 -3.82 3.88 -4.52
C PHE A 88 -2.96 4.32 -5.72
N ASP A 89 -3.49 4.29 -6.95
CA ASP A 89 -2.71 4.42 -8.19
C ASP A 89 -1.48 3.50 -8.20
N ALA A 90 -1.73 2.28 -7.70
CA ALA A 90 -0.75 1.20 -7.56
C ALA A 90 -0.41 0.58 -8.93
N PRO A 91 0.68 -0.20 -9.03
CA PRO A 91 0.97 -1.01 -10.21
C PRO A 91 -0.23 -1.85 -10.69
N LEU A 92 -1.00 -2.43 -9.77
CA LEU A 92 -2.27 -3.09 -10.07
C LEU A 92 -3.45 -2.25 -9.59
N SER A 93 -4.44 -2.06 -10.46
CA SER A 93 -5.66 -1.30 -10.11
C SER A 93 -6.47 -1.98 -9.01
N GLU A 94 -7.49 -1.30 -8.47
CA GLU A 94 -8.46 -1.85 -7.53
C GLU A 94 -9.09 -3.16 -8.04
N ALA A 95 -9.34 -3.28 -9.34
CA ALA A 95 -9.91 -4.47 -9.96
C ALA A 95 -8.86 -5.50 -10.42
N GLY A 96 -7.58 -5.28 -10.09
CA GLY A 96 -6.46 -6.16 -10.42
C GLY A 96 -5.91 -6.01 -11.84
N ASP A 97 -6.23 -4.91 -12.54
CA ASP A 97 -5.76 -4.70 -13.90
C ASP A 97 -4.32 -4.17 -13.93
N TYR A 98 -3.55 -4.60 -14.92
CA TYR A 98 -2.17 -4.16 -15.11
C TYR A 98 -2.13 -2.71 -15.58
N THR A 99 -1.45 -1.83 -14.84
CA THR A 99 -1.24 -0.43 -15.23
C THR A 99 0.10 -0.24 -15.92
N GLU A 100 0.34 0.97 -16.46
CA GLU A 100 1.65 1.34 -17.00
C GLU A 100 2.78 1.18 -15.98
N LYS A 101 2.51 1.46 -14.69
CA LYS A 101 3.48 1.28 -13.61
C LYS A 101 3.86 -0.19 -13.44
N TYR A 102 2.92 -1.13 -13.58
CA TYR A 102 3.23 -2.56 -13.52
C TYR A 102 4.26 -2.97 -14.56
N TYR A 103 4.00 -2.64 -15.84
CA TYR A 103 4.91 -3.00 -16.92
C TYR A 103 6.28 -2.35 -16.76
N ALA A 104 6.31 -1.06 -16.40
CA ALA A 104 7.55 -0.34 -16.20
C ALA A 104 8.36 -0.89 -15.00
N THR A 105 7.70 -1.29 -13.92
CA THR A 105 8.35 -1.94 -12.78
C THR A 105 8.87 -3.33 -13.14
N ALA A 106 8.06 -4.14 -13.84
CA ALA A 106 8.48 -5.47 -14.28
C ALA A 106 9.74 -5.40 -15.14
N ASP A 107 9.79 -4.44 -16.08
CA ASP A 107 10.97 -4.24 -16.94
C ASP A 107 12.16 -3.65 -16.19
N LEU A 108 11.94 -2.84 -15.16
CA LEU A 108 13.00 -2.39 -14.26
C LEU A 108 13.59 -3.58 -13.50
N VAL A 109 12.77 -4.35 -12.80
CA VAL A 109 13.22 -5.47 -11.96
C VAL A 109 13.98 -6.51 -12.77
N LYS A 110 13.53 -6.84 -14.00
CA LYS A 110 14.25 -7.75 -14.91
C LYS A 110 15.72 -7.36 -15.11
N ARG A 111 16.06 -6.07 -15.12
CA ARG A 111 17.43 -5.58 -15.31
C ARG A 111 18.32 -5.78 -14.08
N TYR A 112 17.74 -5.84 -12.89
CA TYR A 112 18.47 -6.05 -11.63
C TYR A 112 18.55 -7.53 -11.22
N LEU A 113 17.83 -8.42 -11.90
CA LEU A 113 17.93 -9.86 -11.66
C LEU A 113 19.26 -10.41 -12.23
N ALA A 114 20.18 -10.78 -11.34
CA ALA A 114 21.46 -11.40 -11.71
C ALA A 114 21.27 -12.74 -12.45
N VAL A 115 20.22 -13.49 -12.09
CA VAL A 115 19.84 -14.73 -12.76
C VAL A 115 18.45 -14.55 -13.37
N GLN A 116 18.38 -14.64 -14.70
CA GLN A 116 17.12 -14.60 -15.43
C GLN A 116 16.37 -15.91 -15.20
N THR A 117 15.47 -15.91 -14.23
CA THR A 117 14.57 -17.03 -13.98
C THR A 117 13.40 -16.96 -14.94
N ARG A 118 12.79 -18.13 -15.25
CA ARG A 118 11.57 -18.16 -16.05
C ARG A 118 10.44 -17.53 -15.23
N LEU A 119 10.00 -16.35 -15.64
CA LEU A 119 8.80 -15.73 -15.09
C LEU A 119 7.57 -16.53 -15.55
N PRO A 120 6.56 -16.72 -14.67
CA PRO A 120 5.29 -17.28 -15.08
C PRO A 120 4.63 -16.36 -16.12
N GLU A 121 3.76 -16.94 -16.94
CA GLU A 121 2.89 -16.16 -17.81
C GLU A 121 1.94 -15.30 -16.96
N LEU A 122 1.60 -14.12 -17.48
CA LEU A 122 0.67 -13.23 -16.79
C LEU A 122 -0.71 -13.90 -16.68
N PRO A 123 -1.32 -13.92 -15.49
CA PRO A 123 -2.70 -14.32 -15.33
C PRO A 123 -3.64 -13.56 -16.27
N ALA A 124 -4.68 -14.25 -16.75
CA ALA A 124 -5.71 -13.62 -17.56
C ALA A 124 -6.43 -12.53 -16.76
N GLN A 125 -6.67 -11.37 -17.39
CA GLN A 125 -7.41 -10.28 -16.78
C GLN A 125 -8.90 -10.62 -16.65
N SER A 126 -9.54 -10.06 -15.63
CA SER A 126 -10.98 -10.24 -15.44
C SER A 126 -11.76 -9.45 -16.49
N VAL A 127 -12.76 -10.10 -17.10
CA VAL A 127 -13.64 -9.48 -18.08
C VAL A 127 -14.56 -8.47 -17.38
N LYS A 128 -14.65 -7.26 -17.93
CA LYS A 128 -15.55 -6.21 -17.43
C LYS A 128 -16.78 -6.14 -18.32
N GLU A 129 -17.96 -6.10 -17.71
CA GLU A 129 -19.23 -6.07 -18.41
C GLU A 129 -20.08 -4.89 -17.93
N ALA A 130 -20.71 -4.19 -18.86
CA ALA A 130 -21.65 -3.13 -18.58
C ALA A 130 -23.05 -3.72 -18.45
N TYR A 131 -23.63 -3.65 -17.25
CA TYR A 131 -25.01 -4.07 -17.01
C TYR A 131 -26.01 -2.99 -17.47
N PRO A 132 -27.20 -3.38 -17.96
CA PRO A 132 -28.25 -2.42 -18.27
C PRO A 132 -28.75 -1.72 -16.99
N ALA A 133 -29.40 -0.58 -17.15
CA ALA A 133 -29.97 0.15 -16.02
C ALA A 133 -30.99 -0.72 -15.27
N ILE A 134 -30.80 -0.85 -13.95
CA ILE A 134 -31.73 -1.56 -13.05
C ILE A 134 -32.65 -0.51 -12.41
N LEU A 135 -33.96 -0.67 -12.60
CA LEU A 135 -34.96 0.18 -11.98
C LEU A 135 -35.25 -0.31 -10.55
N VAL A 136 -35.22 0.61 -9.58
CA VAL A 136 -35.66 0.32 -8.21
C VAL A 136 -37.18 0.26 -8.19
N THR A 137 -37.75 -0.94 -8.06
CA THR A 137 -39.21 -1.16 -8.08
C THR A 137 -39.86 -1.09 -6.70
N GLU A 138 -39.08 -1.34 -5.65
CA GLU A 138 -39.56 -1.43 -4.27
C GLU A 138 -38.63 -0.66 -3.33
N GLN A 139 -39.22 -0.13 -2.25
CA GLN A 139 -38.48 0.58 -1.21
C GLN A 139 -39.10 0.30 0.16
N LEU A 140 -38.25 0.20 1.19
CA LEU A 140 -38.66 0.10 2.58
C LEU A 140 -38.02 1.24 3.36
N ALA A 141 -38.84 2.02 4.07
CA ALA A 141 -38.34 3.09 4.91
C ALA A 141 -37.52 2.51 6.08
N PHE A 142 -36.41 3.17 6.40
CA PHE A 142 -35.46 2.70 7.42
C PHE A 142 -36.11 2.52 8.81
N ASN A 143 -37.04 3.38 9.19
CA ASN A 143 -37.79 3.23 10.45
C ASN A 143 -38.64 1.95 10.48
N ARG A 144 -39.30 1.60 9.38
CA ARG A 144 -40.07 0.36 9.24
C ARG A 144 -39.18 -0.88 9.23
N LEU A 145 -37.95 -0.76 8.70
CA LEU A 145 -36.95 -1.82 8.79
C LEU A 145 -36.53 -2.08 10.24
N MET A 146 -36.36 -1.02 11.04
CA MET A 146 -35.98 -1.16 12.46
C MET A 146 -37.02 -1.94 13.27
N ASP A 147 -38.32 -1.72 13.01
CA ASP A 147 -39.41 -2.48 13.65
C ASP A 147 -39.38 -3.98 13.31
N LEU A 148 -38.76 -4.37 12.18
CA LEU A 148 -38.69 -5.75 11.72
C LEU A 148 -37.43 -6.49 12.17
N VAL A 149 -36.31 -5.76 12.34
CA VAL A 149 -35.00 -6.34 12.66
C VAL A 149 -34.74 -6.38 14.17
N VAL A 150 -35.32 -5.45 14.93
CA VAL A 150 -35.18 -5.45 16.39
C VAL A 150 -36.22 -6.39 16.98
N CYS A 151 -35.79 -7.59 17.41
CA CYS A 151 -36.60 -8.42 18.30
C CYS A 151 -36.86 -7.62 19.60
N PRO A 152 -38.12 -7.44 20.04
CA PRO A 152 -38.37 -6.86 21.35
C PRO A 152 -37.71 -7.75 22.40
N ILE A 153 -36.74 -7.20 23.12
CA ILE A 153 -36.16 -7.85 24.30
C ILE A 153 -37.23 -7.76 25.38
N ASN A 154 -38.05 -8.81 25.53
CA ASN A 154 -38.97 -8.98 26.65
C ASN A 154 -38.22 -9.39 27.92
#